data_AF-A0A5S9M5U7-F1
#
_entry.id   AF-A0A5S9M5U7-F1
#
_cell.length_a   1.000
_cell.length_b   1.000
_cell.length_c   1.000
_cell.angle_alpha   90.00
_cell.angle_beta   90.00
_cell.angle_gamma   90.00
#
_symmetry.space_group_name_H-M   'P 1'
#
loop_
_entity.id
_entity.type
_entity.pdbx_description
1 polymer ?
#
loop_
_entity_poly.entity_id
_entity_poly.type
_entity_poly.pdbx_seq_one_letter_code
_entity_poly.pdbx_strand_id
1 'polypeptide(L)'
;MGQIILADEINRTSPKTQSALLEAMEEGSVTVDGETMPLADPFFVMATQNPVEYEGTYPLPEAQMDRFLFKLQMGYPTMLEELEVLNLQGERIPD
;
A
#
# COMPACT_ATOMS: atom_id res chain seq x y z
N MET A 1 -13.25 1.82 -15.51
CA MET A 1 -12.14 2.58 -14.88
C MET A 1 -11.63 1.71 -13.75
N GLY A 2 -10.34 1.41 -13.71
CA GLY A 2 -9.77 0.60 -12.63
C GLY A 2 -9.70 1.36 -11.32
N GLN A 3 -9.71 0.64 -10.20
CA GLN A 3 -9.58 1.21 -8.86
C GLN A 3 -8.17 0.95 -8.33
N ILE A 4 -7.50 2.01 -7.88
CA ILE A 4 -6.18 1.93 -7.22
C ILE A 4 -6.36 2.36 -5.76
N ILE A 5 -5.89 1.52 -4.84
CA ILE A 5 -5.87 1.79 -3.40
C ILE A 5 -4.43 1.91 -2.93
N LEU A 6 -4.13 2.94 -2.14
CA LEU A 6 -2.89 3.05 -1.38
C LEU A 6 -3.19 2.77 0.10
N ALA A 7 -2.74 1.62 0.59
CA ALA A 7 -2.78 1.24 1.99
C ALA A 7 -1.48 1.68 2.67
N ASP A 8 -1.47 2.93 3.12
CA ASP A 8 -0.30 3.51 3.78
C ASP A 8 -0.12 2.93 5.19
N GLU A 9 1.11 2.56 5.53
CA GLU A 9 1.51 1.96 6.80
C GLU A 9 0.60 0.80 7.23
N ILE A 10 0.35 -0.15 6.32
CA ILE A 10 -0.57 -1.28 6.55
C ILE A 10 -0.23 -2.05 7.85
N ASN A 11 1.06 -2.06 8.24
CA ASN A 11 1.54 -2.66 9.47
C ASN A 11 1.03 -1.97 10.75
N ARG A 12 0.45 -0.78 10.71
CA ARG A 12 -0.15 -0.11 11.89
C ARG A 12 -1.60 -0.53 12.14
N THR A 13 -2.22 -1.20 11.18
CA THR A 13 -3.60 -1.70 11.33
C THR A 13 -3.62 -3.05 12.04
N SER A 14 -4.75 -3.39 12.66
CA SER A 14 -4.91 -4.68 13.33
C SER A 14 -4.72 -5.85 12.36
N PRO A 15 -4.24 -7.03 12.79
CA PRO A 15 -4.10 -8.20 11.92
C PRO A 15 -5.41 -8.58 11.22
N LYS A 16 -6.56 -8.35 11.86
CA LYS A 16 -7.88 -8.59 11.26
C LYS A 16 -8.16 -7.67 10.08
N THR A 17 -7.77 -6.40 10.18
CA THR A 17 -7.91 -5.41 9.11
C THR A 17 -7.00 -5.75 7.93
N GLN A 18 -5.75 -6.15 8.22
CA GLN A 18 -4.80 -6.60 7.20
C GLN A 18 -5.35 -7.82 6.44
N SER A 19 -5.81 -8.84 7.17
CA SER A 19 -6.39 -10.05 6.56
C SER A 19 -7.61 -9.73 5.69
N ALA A 20 -8.50 -8.83 6.13
CA ALA A 20 -9.68 -8.47 5.35
C ALA A 20 -9.33 -7.79 4.01
N LEU A 21 -8.29 -6.94 3.99
CA LEU A 21 -7.81 -6.35 2.73
C LEU A 21 -7.21 -7.42 1.80
N LEU A 22 -6.39 -8.31 2.35
CA LEU A 22 -5.74 -9.37 1.57
C LEU A 22 -6.73 -10.40 1.03
N GLU A 23 -7.78 -10.71 1.80
CA GLU A 23 -8.90 -11.55 1.37
C GLU A 23 -9.64 -10.90 0.20
N ALA A 24 -9.95 -9.61 0.30
CA ALA A 24 -10.58 -8.88 -0.80
C ALA A 24 -9.71 -8.89 -2.08
N MET A 25 -8.39 -8.74 -1.93
CA MET A 25 -7.44 -8.82 -3.04
C MET A 25 -7.41 -10.20 -3.71
N GLU A 26 -7.52 -11.27 -2.92
CA GLU A 26 -7.48 -12.66 -3.42
C GLU A 26 -8.81 -13.07 -4.08
N GLU A 27 -9.93 -12.77 -3.42
CA GLU A 27 -11.26 -13.23 -3.83
C GLU A 27 -11.90 -12.32 -4.91
N GLY A 28 -11.38 -11.11 -5.11
CA GLY A 28 -11.94 -10.14 -6.05
C GLY A 28 -13.36 -9.67 -5.68
N SER A 29 -13.78 -9.91 -4.44
CA SER A 29 -15.10 -9.56 -3.91
C SER A 29 -15.04 -9.36 -2.40
N VAL A 30 -16.04 -8.69 -1.84
CA VAL A 30 -16.19 -8.47 -0.39
C VAL A 30 -17.62 -8.78 0.00
N THR A 31 -17.80 -9.43 1.15
CA THR A 31 -19.14 -9.66 1.72
C THR A 31 -19.37 -8.76 2.93
N VAL A 32 -20.42 -7.95 2.89
CA VAL A 32 -20.83 -7.06 3.98
C VAL A 32 -22.29 -7.32 4.29
N ASP A 33 -22.62 -7.58 5.56
CA ASP A 33 -23.99 -7.85 6.02
C ASP A 33 -24.75 -8.93 5.22
N GLY A 34 -24.02 -9.91 4.70
CA GLY A 34 -24.56 -11.03 3.89
C GLY A 34 -24.70 -10.73 2.41
N GLU A 35 -24.38 -9.52 1.96
CA GLU A 35 -24.34 -9.16 0.54
C GLU A 35 -22.91 -9.19 0.00
N THR A 36 -22.66 -10.02 -1.00
CA THR A 36 -21.37 -10.11 -1.69
C THR A 36 -21.33 -9.13 -2.85
N MET A 37 -20.31 -8.27 -2.86
CA MET A 37 -20.10 -7.23 -3.87
C MET A 37 -18.77 -7.50 -4.59
N PRO A 38 -18.76 -7.57 -5.94
CA PRO A 38 -17.51 -7.71 -6.68
C PRO A 38 -16.68 -6.43 -6.61
N LEU A 39 -15.35 -6.57 -6.60
CA LEU A 39 -14.43 -5.45 -6.75
C LEU A 39 -14.38 -4.98 -8.21
N ALA A 40 -13.95 -3.74 -8.42
CA ALA A 40 -13.76 -3.20 -9.77
C ALA A 40 -12.67 -3.96 -10.53
N ASP A 41 -12.85 -4.22 -11.82
CA ASP A 41 -11.80 -4.79 -12.66
C ASP A 41 -11.21 -3.71 -13.60
N PRO A 42 -9.91 -3.36 -13.48
CA PRO A 42 -8.92 -3.90 -12.53
C PRO A 42 -9.01 -3.29 -11.12
N PHE A 43 -8.63 -4.08 -10.11
CA PHE A 43 -8.43 -3.66 -8.72
C PHE A 43 -6.94 -3.79 -8.38
N PHE A 44 -6.31 -2.70 -7.96
CA PHE A 44 -4.88 -2.66 -7.66
C PHE A 44 -4.64 -2.07 -6.26
N VAL A 45 -3.82 -2.76 -5.47
CA VAL A 45 -3.45 -2.32 -4.13
C VAL A 45 -1.94 -2.07 -4.07
N MET A 46 -1.57 -0.87 -3.66
CA MET A 46 -0.23 -0.52 -3.22
C MET A 46 -0.25 -0.43 -1.71
N ALA A 47 0.70 -1.07 -1.03
CA ALA A 47 0.82 -0.97 0.42
C ALA A 47 2.23 -0.53 0.80
N THR A 48 2.34 0.30 1.82
CA THR A 48 3.63 0.71 2.41
C THR A 48 3.77 0.12 3.80
N GLN A 49 5.01 -0.12 4.21
CA GLN A 49 5.33 -0.52 5.58
C GLN A 49 6.55 0.27 6.03
N ASN A 50 6.46 0.91 7.19
CA ASN A 50 7.61 1.54 7.81
C ASN A 50 8.34 0.49 8.68
N PRO A 51 9.59 0.09 8.34
CA PRO A 51 10.32 -0.95 9.06
C PRO A 51 10.97 -0.48 10.37
N VAL A 52 10.95 0.83 10.65
CA VAL A 52 11.67 1.43 11.79
C VAL A 52 10.83 1.45 13.06
N GLU A 53 9.50 1.47 12.95
CA GLU A 53 8.57 1.56 14.08
C GLU A 53 8.02 0.18 14.49
N TYR A 54 8.38 -0.25 15.70
CA TYR A 54 7.96 -1.55 16.26
C TYR A 54 6.84 -1.44 17.30
N GLU A 55 6.63 -0.25 17.88
CA GLU A 55 5.60 -0.06 18.90
C GLU A 55 4.25 0.17 18.23
N GLY A 56 3.25 -0.65 18.58
CA GLY A 56 1.91 -0.55 18.01
C GLY A 56 1.80 -0.99 16.54
N THR A 57 2.76 -1.79 16.06
CA THR A 57 2.73 -2.35 14.70
C THR A 57 2.59 -3.88 14.70
N TYR A 58 1.96 -4.38 13.65
CA TYR A 58 1.75 -5.78 13.32
C TYR A 58 2.37 -6.02 11.95
N PRO A 59 3.61 -6.56 11.88
CA PRO A 59 4.24 -6.83 10.60
C PRO A 59 3.44 -7.90 9.85
N LEU A 60 3.35 -7.75 8.53
CA LEU A 60 2.75 -8.78 7.69
C LEU A 60 3.62 -10.04 7.73
N PRO A 61 3.07 -11.22 8.04
CA PRO A 61 3.77 -12.49 7.88
C PRO A 61 4.20 -12.70 6.41
N GLU A 62 5.28 -13.45 6.19
CA GLU A 62 5.79 -13.77 4.85
C GLU A 62 4.69 -14.32 3.92
N ALA A 63 3.90 -15.26 4.42
CA ALA A 63 2.77 -15.84 3.68
C ALA A 63 1.67 -14.83 3.28
N GLN A 64 1.58 -13.68 3.96
CA GLN A 64 0.68 -12.59 3.56
C GLN A 64 1.33 -11.68 2.51
N MET A 65 2.64 -11.47 2.61
CA MET A 65 3.40 -10.69 1.65
C MET A 65 3.46 -11.35 0.26
N ASP A 66 3.39 -12.68 0.20
CA ASP A 66 3.33 -13.45 -1.06
C ASP A 66 2.12 -13.10 -1.94
N ARG A 67 1.09 -12.46 -1.39
CA ARG A 67 -0.09 -11.98 -2.15
C ARG A 67 0.19 -10.70 -2.94
N PHE A 68 1.32 -10.05 -2.71
CA PHE A 68 1.75 -8.89 -3.50
C PHE A 68 2.63 -9.36 -4.66
N LEU A 69 2.27 -8.95 -5.87
CA LEU A 69 3.04 -9.26 -7.07
C LEU A 69 4.48 -8.72 -7.03
N PHE A 70 4.68 -7.57 -6.38
CA PHE A 70 5.98 -6.92 -6.22
C PHE A 70 6.19 -6.43 -4.79
N LYS A 71 7.40 -6.59 -4.30
CA LYS A 71 7.89 -5.94 -3.07
C LYS A 71 9.06 -5.02 -3.43
N LEU A 72 8.88 -3.73 -3.20
CA LEU A 72 9.92 -2.72 -3.43
C LEU A 72 10.56 -2.34 -2.11
N GLN A 73 11.89 -2.24 -2.08
CA GLN A 73 12.62 -1.66 -0.95
C GLN A 73 13.00 -0.23 -1.31
N MET A 74 12.44 0.71 -0.55
CA MET A 74 12.70 2.14 -0.74
C MET A 74 13.91 2.53 0.11
N GLY A 75 14.95 3.04 -0.55
CA GLY A 75 16.07 3.70 0.10
C GLY A 75 15.91 5.23 0.05
N TYR A 76 16.85 5.94 0.66
CA TYR A 76 16.96 7.39 0.46
C TYR A 76 17.53 7.69 -0.93
N PRO A 77 17.08 8.77 -1.59
CA PRO A 77 17.69 9.22 -2.82
C PRO A 77 19.16 9.58 -2.59
N THR A 78 19.96 9.48 -3.65
CA THR A 78 21.29 10.08 -3.66
C THR A 78 21.19 11.61 -3.64
N MET A 79 22.26 12.29 -3.25
CA MET A 79 22.31 13.76 -3.25
C MET A 79 21.93 14.37 -4.61
N LEU A 80 22.33 13.73 -5.72
CA LEU A 80 22.00 14.20 -7.06
C LEU A 80 20.50 14.03 -7.37
N GLU A 81 19.92 12.87 -7.04
CA GLU A 81 18.48 12.62 -7.20
C GLU A 81 17.65 13.55 -6.30
N GLU A 82 18.11 13.83 -5.08
CA GLU A 82 17.45 14.78 -4.17
C GLU A 82 17.45 16.20 -4.75
N LEU A 83 18.59 16.65 -5.30
CA LEU A 83 18.67 17.93 -6.00
C LEU A 83 17.75 17.99 -7.24
N GLU A 84 17.63 16.90 -8.00
CA GLU A 84 16.70 16.81 -9.13
C GLU A 84 15.24 16.93 -8.67
N VAL A 85 14.85 16.25 -7.59
CA VAL A 85 13.50 16.35 -7.01
C VAL A 85 13.19 17.78 -6.57
N LEU A 86 14.16 18.46 -5.92
CA LEU A 86 13.99 19.86 -5.50
C LEU A 86 13.80 20.80 -6.70
N ASN A 87 14.55 20.61 -7.78
CA ASN A 87 14.40 21.42 -9.00
C ASN A 87 13.02 21.21 -9.65
N LEU A 88 12.53 19.97 -9.71
CA LEU A 88 11.18 19.64 -10.22
C LEU A 88 10.06 20.28 -9.39
N GLN A 89 10.26 20.43 -8.07
CA GLN A 89 9.29 21.11 -7.22
C GLN A 89 9.35 22.63 -7.35
N GLY A 90 10.53 23.22 -7.56
CA GLY A 90 10.73 24.65 -7.74
C GLY A 90 10.05 25.23 -8.99
N GLU A 91 9.91 24.44 -10.06
CA GLU A 91 9.19 24.87 -11.29
C GLU A 91 7.66 24.89 -11.14
N ARG A 92 7.12 24.28 -10.07
CA ARG A 92 5.69 24.03 -9.90
C ARG A 92 5.00 25.00 -8.92
N ILE A 93 5.73 25.99 -8.40
CA ILE A 93 5.20 27.10 -7.62
C ILE A 93 5.19 28.35 -8.50
N PRO A 94 4.11 28.63 -9.26
CA PRO A 94 3.82 30.01 -9.63
C PRO A 94 3.38 30.75 -8.36
N ASP A 95 3.92 31.96 -8.15
CA ASP A 95 3.58 32.87 -7.04
C ASP A 95 2.07 33.01 -6.78
#